data_AF-A0A9Q3KVE5-F1
#
_entry.id   AF-A0A9Q3KVE5-F1
#
_cell.length_a   1.000
_cell.length_b   1.000
_cell.length_c   1.000
_cell.angle_alpha   90.00
_cell.angle_beta   90.00
_cell.angle_gamma   90.00
#
_symmetry.space_group_name_H-M   'P 1'
#
loop_
_entity.id
_entity.type
_entity.pdbx_description
1 polymer ?
#
loop_
_entity_poly.entity_id
_entity_poly.type
_entity_poly.pdbx_seq_one_letter_code
_entity_poly.pdbx_strand_id
1 'polypeptide(L)'
;MIKIQEPSRPWVAVYMDWVTGLPPGGDRSYNACLVIVERLSKTPIFLPCHKDDTAMDTALVIWNTVVSWTGIFTNIISDRDLKFTSALWTNFHQLFGTKLSFSTAYHPQTDGLAERMIQTLEDMVRRLCAYGLEFKDFDRFTHDWCTLLPEL
;
A
#
# COMPACT_ATOMS: atom_id res chain seq x y z
N MET A 1 12.72 19.88 11.64
CA MET A 1 11.45 19.80 10.89
C MET A 1 11.80 19.48 9.43
N ILE A 2 11.58 18.25 8.96
CA ILE A 2 11.84 17.90 7.56
C ILE A 2 10.61 18.33 6.77
N LYS A 3 10.75 19.38 5.94
CA LYS A 3 9.69 19.81 5.04
C LYS A 3 9.63 18.79 3.90
N ILE A 4 8.55 18.01 3.83
CA ILE A 4 8.37 17.02 2.77
C ILE A 4 8.09 17.80 1.47
N GLN A 5 9.08 17.88 0.58
CA GLN A 5 8.91 18.54 -0.71
C GLN A 5 7.95 17.76 -1.62
N GLU A 6 7.20 18.49 -2.44
CA GLU A 6 6.40 17.90 -3.50
C GLU A 6 7.33 17.31 -4.56
N PRO A 7 7.09 16.06 -5.01
CA PRO A 7 7.96 15.44 -6.00
C PRO A 7 7.86 16.16 -7.35
N SER A 8 8.97 16.24 -8.07
CA SER A 8 9.03 16.86 -9.41
C SER A 8 8.72 15.90 -10.56
N ARG A 9 8.59 14.60 -10.28
CA ARG A 9 8.27 13.56 -11.26
C ARG A 9 7.39 12.47 -10.63
N PRO A 10 6.55 11.76 -11.42
CA PRO A 10 5.76 10.64 -10.94
C PRO A 10 6.63 9.55 -10.32
N TRP A 11 6.08 8.82 -9.35
CA TRP A 11 6.65 7.61 -8.73
C TRP A 11 7.98 7.82 -7.99
N VAL A 12 8.45 9.05 -7.84
CA VAL A 12 9.65 9.33 -7.06
C VAL A 12 9.39 9.30 -5.56
N ALA A 13 8.20 9.71 -5.16
CA ALA A 13 7.77 9.67 -3.80
C ALA A 13 6.40 9.00 -3.70
N VAL A 14 6.24 8.09 -2.75
CA VAL A 14 5.01 7.32 -2.55
C VAL A 14 4.62 7.31 -1.08
N TYR A 15 3.33 7.22 -0.82
CA TYR A 15 2.82 6.80 0.48
C TYR A 15 2.49 5.31 0.44
N MET A 16 2.71 4.60 1.54
CA MET A 16 2.39 3.18 1.64
C MET A 16 1.73 2.85 2.96
N ASP A 17 0.68 2.02 2.93
CA ASP A 17 0.00 1.54 4.14
C ASP A 17 -0.66 0.18 3.94
N TRP A 18 -0.88 -0.56 5.04
CA TRP A 18 -1.54 -1.87 5.00
C TRP A 18 -2.95 -1.83 5.58
N VAL A 19 -3.90 -2.22 4.73
CA VAL A 19 -5.24 -2.61 5.19
C VAL A 19 -5.19 -4.08 5.58
N THR A 20 -5.24 -4.37 6.88
CA THR A 20 -5.22 -5.75 7.41
C THR A 20 -6.58 -6.17 7.97
N GLY A 21 -6.72 -7.45 8.30
CA GLY A 21 -7.96 -8.00 8.87
C GLY A 21 -9.08 -8.16 7.85
N LEU A 22 -8.73 -8.27 6.57
CA LEU A 22 -9.68 -8.48 5.49
C LEU A 22 -10.12 -9.96 5.47
N PRO A 23 -11.36 -10.26 5.03
CA PRO A 23 -11.78 -11.64 4.80
C PRO A 23 -10.89 -12.29 3.72
N PRO A 24 -10.65 -13.61 3.77
CA PRO A 24 -9.88 -14.31 2.75
C PRO A 24 -10.46 -14.09 1.34
N GLY A 25 -9.62 -13.61 0.44
CA GLY A 25 -9.93 -13.34 -0.96
C GLY A 25 -8.85 -13.85 -1.92
N GLY A 26 -9.15 -13.90 -3.20
CA GLY A 26 -8.29 -14.39 -4.26
C GLY A 26 -8.17 -15.91 -4.30
N ASP A 27 -7.49 -16.38 -5.33
CA ASP A 27 -7.01 -17.75 -5.47
C ASP A 27 -6.02 -18.14 -4.35
N ARG A 28 -5.33 -17.16 -3.77
CA ARG A 28 -4.32 -17.35 -2.70
C ARG A 28 -4.79 -17.03 -1.28
N SER A 29 -6.08 -16.79 -1.07
CA SER A 29 -6.62 -16.46 0.27
C SER A 29 -5.93 -15.28 0.96
N TYR A 30 -5.67 -14.21 0.20
CA TYR A 30 -5.18 -12.92 0.70
C TYR A 30 -6.08 -12.38 1.81
N ASN A 31 -5.49 -11.81 2.85
CA ASN A 31 -6.19 -11.29 4.03
C ASN A 31 -5.71 -9.89 4.44
N ALA A 32 -4.92 -9.27 3.58
CA ALA A 32 -4.49 -7.88 3.67
C ALA A 32 -4.33 -7.28 2.28
N CYS A 33 -4.28 -5.96 2.20
CA CYS A 33 -3.96 -5.22 0.99
C CYS A 33 -2.93 -4.15 1.32
N LEU A 34 -1.83 -4.13 0.58
CA LEU A 34 -0.89 -3.03 0.59
C LEU A 34 -1.40 -1.96 -0.38
N VAL A 35 -1.58 -0.75 0.13
CA VAL A 35 -1.98 0.42 -0.66
C VAL A 35 -0.74 1.27 -0.89
N ILE A 36 -0.46 1.59 -2.14
CA ILE A 36 0.64 2.49 -2.54
C ILE A 36 0.03 3.68 -3.26
N VAL A 37 0.35 4.90 -2.83
CA VAL A 37 -0.16 6.12 -3.45
C VAL A 37 0.98 6.97 -3.97
N GLU A 38 0.99 7.20 -5.28
CA GLU A 38 1.94 8.10 -5.94
C GLU A 38 1.68 9.55 -5.53
N ARG A 39 2.72 10.28 -5.12
CA ARG A 39 2.56 11.61 -4.50
C ARG A 39 2.28 12.76 -5.45
N LEU A 40 2.57 12.67 -6.75
CA LEU A 40 2.32 13.74 -7.70
C LEU A 40 0.86 13.71 -8.20
N SER A 41 0.49 12.70 -8.98
CA SER A 41 -0.82 12.46 -9.57
C SER A 41 -1.85 11.86 -8.62
N LYS A 42 -1.44 11.44 -7.41
CA LYS A 42 -2.34 10.80 -6.43
C LYS A 42 -2.93 9.49 -6.95
N THR A 43 -2.17 8.76 -7.77
CA THR A 43 -2.61 7.49 -8.32
C THR A 43 -2.41 6.37 -7.29
N PRO A 44 -3.48 5.65 -6.88
CA PRO A 44 -3.35 4.52 -5.99
C PRO A 44 -3.03 3.22 -6.74
N ILE A 45 -2.34 2.33 -6.07
CA ILE A 45 -2.06 0.94 -6.43
C ILE A 45 -2.49 0.08 -5.25
N PHE A 46 -3.20 -1.01 -5.54
CA PHE A 46 -3.65 -1.97 -4.54
C PHE A 46 -2.98 -3.32 -4.81
N LEU A 47 -2.31 -3.85 -3.80
CA LEU A 47 -1.61 -5.13 -3.88
C LEU A 47 -2.18 -6.08 -2.83
N PRO A 48 -3.00 -7.07 -3.23
CA PRO A 48 -3.40 -8.16 -2.34
C PRO A 48 -2.18 -8.86 -1.76
N CYS A 49 -2.18 -9.06 -0.45
CA CYS A 49 -1.08 -9.64 0.30
C CYS A 49 -1.58 -10.38 1.53
N HIS A 50 -0.66 -10.97 2.29
CA HIS A 50 -0.98 -11.58 3.57
C HIS A 50 -0.51 -10.67 4.70
N LYS A 51 -1.32 -10.60 5.77
CA LYS A 51 -0.99 -9.82 6.97
C LYS A 51 0.33 -10.28 7.61
N ASP A 52 0.70 -11.54 7.39
CA ASP A 52 1.89 -12.17 7.95
C ASP A 52 3.06 -12.21 6.94
N ASP A 53 2.89 -11.58 5.76
CA ASP A 53 3.97 -11.45 4.78
C ASP A 53 5.18 -10.79 5.42
N THR A 54 6.34 -11.39 5.18
CA THR A 54 7.58 -10.79 5.65
C THR A 54 7.87 -9.52 4.85
N ALA A 55 8.79 -8.72 5.37
CA ALA A 55 9.32 -7.59 4.63
C ALA A 55 9.90 -8.00 3.27
N MET A 56 10.49 -9.20 3.15
CA MET A 56 11.04 -9.69 1.88
C MET A 56 9.93 -10.05 0.89
N ASP A 57 8.88 -10.71 1.35
CA ASP A 57 7.76 -11.08 0.50
C ASP A 57 7.10 -9.83 -0.07
N THR A 58 6.89 -8.82 0.78
CA THR A 58 6.34 -7.52 0.33
C THR A 58 7.27 -6.85 -0.68
N ALA A 59 8.57 -6.79 -0.39
CA ALA A 59 9.57 -6.22 -1.27
C ALA A 59 9.58 -6.88 -2.67
N LEU A 60 9.51 -8.22 -2.71
CA LEU A 60 9.46 -8.99 -3.95
C LEU A 60 8.17 -8.72 -4.74
N VAL A 61 7.03 -8.64 -4.05
CA VAL A 61 5.75 -8.30 -4.70
C VAL A 61 5.86 -6.93 -5.36
N ILE A 62 6.27 -5.89 -4.63
CA ILE A 62 6.42 -4.53 -5.18
C ILE A 62 7.42 -4.48 -6.33
N TRP A 63 8.54 -5.20 -6.21
CA TRP A 63 9.55 -5.25 -7.25
C TRP A 63 8.98 -5.80 -8.57
N ASN A 64 8.28 -6.93 -8.47
CA ASN A 64 7.75 -7.62 -9.64
C ASN A 64 6.54 -6.90 -10.26
N THR A 65 5.67 -6.30 -9.43
CA THR A 65 4.38 -5.74 -9.89
C THR A 65 4.41 -4.25 -10.15
N VAL A 66 5.26 -3.48 -9.45
CA VAL A 66 5.23 -2.02 -9.51
C VAL A 66 6.52 -1.45 -10.09
N VAL A 67 7.67 -1.81 -9.52
CA VAL A 67 8.97 -1.23 -9.90
C VAL A 67 9.32 -1.51 -11.36
N SER A 68 8.83 -2.63 -11.92
CA SER A 68 9.04 -3.01 -13.32
C SER A 68 8.57 -1.96 -14.33
N TRP A 69 7.57 -1.13 -13.99
CA TRP A 69 7.06 -0.07 -14.88
C TRP A 69 7.12 1.34 -14.27
N THR A 70 7.11 1.49 -12.94
CA THR A 70 7.25 2.80 -12.28
C THR A 70 8.70 3.25 -12.12
N GLY A 71 9.64 2.30 -12.16
CA GLY A 71 11.00 2.50 -11.65
C GLY A 71 11.05 2.51 -10.11
N ILE A 72 12.25 2.76 -9.57
CA ILE A 72 12.51 2.66 -8.12
C ILE A 72 12.06 3.95 -7.41
N PHE A 73 11.25 3.79 -6.36
CA PHE A 73 10.82 4.90 -5.50
C PHE A 73 11.99 5.44 -4.69
N THR A 74 12.23 6.75 -4.70
CA THR A 74 13.36 7.33 -3.95
C THR A 74 12.97 7.82 -2.55
N ASN A 75 11.69 8.03 -2.30
CA ASN A 75 11.15 8.48 -1.02
C ASN A 75 9.86 7.71 -0.69
N ILE A 76 9.93 6.81 0.27
CA ILE A 76 8.75 6.10 0.78
C ILE A 76 8.35 6.74 2.10
N ILE A 77 7.09 7.16 2.17
CA ILE A 77 6.48 7.68 3.38
C ILE A 77 5.50 6.63 3.88
N SER A 78 5.71 6.18 5.11
CA SER A 78 4.80 5.25 5.74
C SER A 78 4.79 5.42 7.25
N ASP A 79 3.69 4.96 7.84
CA ASP A 79 3.51 4.86 9.28
C ASP A 79 4.45 3.81 9.89
N ARG A 80 4.64 3.91 11.21
CA ARG A 80 5.58 3.08 11.96
C ARG A 80 5.05 1.67 12.24
N ASP A 81 4.55 0.99 11.22
CA ASP A 81 4.29 -0.44 11.32
C ASP A 81 5.62 -1.19 11.54
N LEU A 82 5.62 -2.20 12.40
CA LEU A 82 6.73 -3.14 12.59
C LEU A 82 7.21 -3.72 11.25
N LYS A 83 6.28 -3.87 10.31
CA LYS A 83 6.58 -4.28 8.94
C LYS A 83 7.54 -3.32 8.24
N PHE A 84 7.33 -2.00 8.29
CA PHE A 84 8.23 -1.01 7.68
C PHE A 84 9.53 -0.75 8.47
N THR A 85 9.53 -1.03 9.78
CA THR A 85 10.69 -0.82 10.65
C THR A 85 11.65 -2.00 10.71
N SER A 86 11.37 -3.10 10.01
CA SER A 86 12.27 -4.26 10.01
C SER A 86 13.63 -3.95 9.40
N ALA A 87 14.68 -4.61 9.92
CA ALA A 87 16.04 -4.53 9.38
C ALA A 87 16.10 -4.91 7.90
N LEU A 88 15.16 -5.75 7.44
CA LEU A 88 15.06 -6.18 6.06
C LEU A 88 14.66 -5.03 5.14
N TRP A 89 13.69 -4.18 5.53
CA TRP A 89 13.40 -2.96 4.77
C TRP A 89 14.56 -1.99 4.79
N THR A 90 15.22 -1.80 5.94
CA THR A 90 16.43 -0.96 6.00
C THR A 90 17.49 -1.44 5.01
N ASN A 91 17.72 -2.76 4.92
CA ASN A 91 18.65 -3.37 3.97
C ASN A 91 18.15 -3.28 2.52
N PHE A 92 16.84 -3.45 2.29
CA PHE A 92 16.21 -3.25 0.99
C PHE A 92 16.46 -1.82 0.50
N HIS A 93 16.21 -0.81 1.34
CA HIS A 93 16.48 0.59 1.03
C HIS A 93 17.96 0.86 0.72
N GLN A 94 18.87 0.28 1.50
CA GLN A 94 20.31 0.38 1.24
C GLN A 94 20.71 -0.25 -0.09
N LEU A 95 20.12 -1.40 -0.46
CA LEU A 95 20.39 -2.07 -1.74
C LEU A 95 19.86 -1.27 -2.94
N PHE A 96 18.71 -0.60 -2.81
CA PHE A 96 18.08 0.17 -3.89
C PHE A 96 18.48 1.65 -3.92
N GLY A 97 19.28 2.13 -2.96
CA GLY A 97 19.72 3.54 -2.89
C GLY A 97 18.58 4.52 -2.55
N THR A 98 17.54 4.04 -1.87
CA THR A 98 16.31 4.80 -1.61
C THR A 98 16.30 5.33 -0.18
N LYS A 99 15.65 6.49 0.05
CA LYS A 99 15.52 7.07 1.40
C LYS A 99 14.16 6.69 1.97
N LEU A 100 14.15 5.91 3.03
CA LEU A 100 12.94 5.66 3.82
C LEU A 100 12.71 6.84 4.76
N SER A 101 11.55 7.48 4.65
CA SER A 101 11.14 8.54 5.56
C SER A 101 9.96 8.02 6.37
N PHE A 102 10.19 7.60 7.61
CA PHE A 102 9.08 7.28 8.51
C PHE A 102 8.30 8.55 8.82
N SER A 103 6.99 8.53 8.58
CA SER A 103 6.11 9.53 9.17
C SER A 103 6.21 9.37 10.69
N THR A 104 6.22 10.48 11.42
CA THR A 104 5.88 10.41 12.85
C THR A 104 4.37 10.49 12.91
N ALA A 105 3.71 9.55 13.59
CA ALA A 105 2.33 9.74 14.00
C ALA A 105 2.20 11.16 14.58
N TYR A 106 1.38 12.00 13.95
CA TYR A 106 1.27 13.47 14.15
C TYR A 106 2.35 14.35 13.50
N HIS A 107 2.25 14.64 12.20
CA HIS A 107 2.75 15.90 11.60
C HIS A 107 1.68 16.58 10.71
N PRO A 108 0.74 17.34 11.31
CA PRO A 108 -0.48 17.83 10.65
C PRO A 108 -0.31 18.87 9.52
N GLN A 109 0.91 19.38 9.28
CA GLN A 109 1.08 20.61 8.48
C GLN A 109 1.32 20.40 6.99
N THR A 110 1.55 19.16 6.51
CA THR A 110 1.77 18.93 5.07
C THR A 110 1.30 17.57 4.57
N ASP A 111 1.11 16.59 5.46
CA ASP A 111 0.70 15.21 5.11
C ASP A 111 -0.80 14.93 5.29
N GLY A 112 -1.59 15.85 5.85
CA GLY A 112 -3.01 15.61 6.11
C GLY A 112 -3.86 15.33 4.87
N LEU A 113 -3.41 15.69 3.66
CA LEU A 113 -4.11 15.28 2.42
C LEU A 113 -3.82 13.83 2.05
N ALA A 114 -2.57 13.40 2.21
CA ALA A 114 -2.17 12.03 1.93
C ALA A 114 -2.67 11.06 2.97
N GLU A 115 -2.61 11.42 4.25
CA GLU A 115 -3.21 10.68 5.35
C GLU A 115 -4.72 10.49 5.11
N ARG A 116 -5.45 11.57 4.77
CA ARG A 116 -6.88 11.47 4.43
C ARG A 116 -7.13 10.61 3.18
N MET A 117 -6.24 10.67 2.19
CA MET A 117 -6.36 9.86 0.99
C MET A 117 -6.18 8.38 1.30
N ILE A 118 -5.11 8.00 2.01
CA ILE A 118 -4.89 6.62 2.46
C ILE A 118 -6.09 6.14 3.27
N GLN A 119 -6.54 6.90 4.28
CA GLN A 119 -7.73 6.56 5.06
C GLN A 119 -8.97 6.32 4.20
N THR A 120 -9.20 7.18 3.19
CA THR A 120 -10.33 7.02 2.26
C THR A 120 -10.20 5.73 1.44
N LEU A 121 -8.99 5.40 0.98
CA LEU A 121 -8.72 4.17 0.23
C LEU A 121 -8.82 2.92 1.13
N GLU A 122 -8.38 3.00 2.38
CA GLU A 122 -8.56 1.91 3.34
C GLU A 122 -10.04 1.61 3.58
N ASP A 123 -10.82 2.65 3.83
CA ASP A 123 -12.26 2.54 4.06
C ASP A 123 -12.96 2.01 2.82
N MET A 124 -12.51 2.41 1.62
CA MET A 124 -12.98 1.85 0.36
C MET A 124 -12.71 0.34 0.29
N VAL A 125 -11.48 -0.11 0.58
CA VAL A 125 -11.11 -1.54 0.58
C VAL A 125 -11.95 -2.31 1.60
N ARG A 126 -12.10 -1.80 2.83
CA ARG A 126 -12.92 -2.43 3.88
C ARG A 126 -14.38 -2.55 3.45
N ARG A 127 -14.95 -1.51 2.83
CA ARG A 127 -16.32 -1.53 2.32
C ARG A 127 -16.49 -2.49 1.15
N LEU A 128 -15.55 -2.52 0.20
CA LEU A 128 -15.57 -3.49 -0.90
C LEU A 128 -15.55 -4.93 -0.37
N CYS A 129 -14.75 -5.20 0.66
CA CYS A 129 -14.74 -6.50 1.32
C CYS A 129 -16.09 -6.83 1.98
N ALA A 130 -16.70 -5.86 2.67
CA ALA A 130 -18.02 -6.05 3.29
C ALA A 130 -19.13 -6.31 2.26
N TYR A 131 -19.15 -5.54 1.16
CA TYR A 131 -20.10 -5.73 0.06
C TYR A 131 -19.89 -7.07 -0.68
N GLY A 132 -18.64 -7.47 -0.95
CA GLY A 132 -18.34 -8.74 -1.61
C GLY A 132 -18.80 -9.97 -0.83
N LEU A 133 -18.93 -9.87 0.51
CA LEU A 133 -19.53 -10.90 1.35
C LEU A 133 -21.04 -11.04 1.11
N GLU A 134 -21.76 -9.95 0.87
CA GLU A 134 -23.22 -10.00 0.59
C GLU A 134 -23.53 -10.64 -0.77
N PHE A 135 -22.68 -10.43 -1.79
CA PHE A 135 -22.85 -11.06 -3.11
C PHE A 135 -22.58 -12.56 -3.07
N LYS A 136 -21.59 -13.04 -2.30
CA LYS A 136 -21.33 -14.48 -2.10
C LYS A 136 -22.58 -15.27 -1.73
N ASP A 137 -23.50 -14.66 -0.99
CA ASP A 137 -24.72 -15.31 -0.49
C ASP A 137 -25.89 -15.27 -1.50
N PHE A 138 -25.92 -14.34 -2.45
CA PHE A 138 -27.10 -14.09 -3.30
C PHE A 138 -27.02 -14.67 -4.72
N ASP A 139 -25.84 -14.69 -5.36
CA ASP A 139 -25.72 -15.04 -6.80
C ASP A 139 -24.82 -16.26 -7.10
N ARG A 140 -24.20 -16.87 -6.08
CA ARG A 140 -23.20 -17.96 -6.21
C ARG A 140 -21.97 -17.59 -7.06
N PHE A 141 -21.86 -16.34 -7.54
CA PHE A 141 -20.66 -15.84 -8.20
C PHE A 141 -19.82 -15.14 -7.13
N THR A 142 -18.63 -15.68 -6.88
CA THR A 142 -17.73 -15.10 -5.91
C THR A 142 -17.16 -13.82 -6.49
N HIS A 143 -17.80 -12.68 -6.23
CA HIS A 143 -17.18 -11.36 -6.40
C HIS A 143 -16.21 -11.18 -5.24
N ASP A 144 -15.10 -11.89 -5.35
CA ASP A 144 -13.99 -11.79 -4.44
C ASP A 144 -13.42 -10.36 -4.47
N TRP A 145 -13.16 -9.77 -3.31
CA TRP A 145 -12.70 -8.38 -3.22
C TRP A 145 -11.40 -8.16 -3.98
N CYS A 146 -10.56 -9.19 -4.16
CA CYS A 146 -9.35 -9.07 -4.98
C CYS A 146 -9.68 -8.82 -6.46
N THR A 147 -10.79 -9.36 -6.97
CA THR A 147 -11.28 -9.14 -8.36
C THR A 147 -11.90 -7.76 -8.56
N LEU A 148 -12.29 -7.09 -7.47
CA LEU A 148 -12.89 -5.75 -7.50
C LEU A 148 -11.84 -4.64 -7.39
N LEU A 149 -10.58 -5.00 -7.09
CA LEU A 149 -9.50 -4.02 -7.10
C LEU A 149 -9.25 -3.55 -8.54
N PRO A 150 -8.96 -2.26 -8.76
CA PRO A 150 -8.51 -1.79 -10.06
C PRO A 150 -7.30 -2.60 -10.53
N GLU A 151 -7.34 -3.07 -11.77
CA GLU A 151 -6.18 -3.72 -12.39
C GLU A 151 -4.99 -2.74 -12.47
N LEU A 152 -3.78 -3.28 -12.33
CA LEU A 152 -2.52 -2.54 -12.48
C LEU A 152 -2.16 -2.31 -13.94
#